data_AF-A0A382TWX7-F1
#
_entry.id   AF-A0A382TWX7-F1
#
_cell.length_a   1.000
_cell.length_b   1.000
_cell.length_c   1.000
_cell.angle_alpha   90.00
_cell.angle_beta   90.00
_cell.angle_gamma   90.00
#
_symmetry.space_group_name_H-M   'P 1'
#
loop_
_entity.id
_entity.type
_entity.pdbx_description
1 polymer ?
#
loop_
_entity_poly.entity_id
_entity_poly.type
_entity_poly.pdbx_seq_one_letter_code
_entity_poly.pdbx_strand_id
1 'polypeptide(L)'
;MASLIPSVALAPYPRYSEDEMRSRAKALHQALDTRRTVRDFSDQPVPREVIASCIRTAGTAPSGANQQPWHFAVVSDPAIKRQIREAAEAEERAFYEHRAPDEWLEALSHLGTDADKPFLETAPYLIVVFALVNRVDEKGHRTKHYYPYESTGLATG
;
A
#
# COMPACT_ATOMS: atom_id res chain seq x y z
N MET A 1 7.14 0.07 -36.45
CA MET A 1 6.55 -1.27 -36.30
C MET A 1 5.08 -1.11 -35.93
N ALA A 2 4.17 -1.79 -36.61
CA ALA A 2 2.75 -1.78 -36.23
C ALA A 2 2.56 -2.48 -34.87
N SER A 3 1.69 -1.94 -34.01
CA SER A 3 1.35 -2.57 -32.73
C SER A 3 0.71 -3.93 -32.98
N LEU A 4 1.21 -4.98 -32.33
CA LEU A 4 0.63 -6.33 -32.35
C LEU A 4 -0.66 -6.41 -31.51
N ILE A 5 -0.92 -5.41 -30.67
CA ILE A 5 -2.12 -5.31 -29.83
C ILE A 5 -3.06 -4.27 -30.45
N PRO A 6 -4.29 -4.65 -30.86
CA PRO A 6 -5.24 -3.71 -31.43
C PRO A 6 -5.72 -2.73 -30.37
N SER A 7 -5.86 -1.45 -30.74
CA SER A 7 -6.63 -0.50 -29.92
C SER A 7 -8.11 -0.83 -30.02
N VAL A 8 -8.79 -0.82 -28.89
CA VAL A 8 -10.25 -1.00 -28.80
C VAL A 8 -10.90 0.27 -28.29
N ALA A 9 -12.08 0.60 -28.81
CA ALA A 9 -12.87 1.69 -28.28
C ALA A 9 -13.26 1.36 -26.83
N LEU A 10 -13.09 2.33 -25.92
CA LEU A 10 -13.52 2.18 -24.54
C LEU A 10 -15.04 2.00 -24.51
N ALA A 11 -15.51 0.99 -23.77
CA ALA A 11 -16.95 0.77 -23.56
C ALA A 11 -17.59 2.04 -22.98
N PRO A 12 -18.88 2.33 -23.28
CA PRO A 12 -19.55 3.52 -22.78
C PRO A 12 -19.42 3.63 -21.25
N TYR A 13 -18.75 4.68 -20.79
CA TYR A 13 -18.66 5.00 -19.38
C TYR A 13 -19.94 5.74 -18.95
N PRO A 14 -20.50 5.49 -17.75
CA PRO A 14 -21.67 6.21 -17.27
C PRO A 14 -21.43 7.72 -17.33
N ARG A 15 -22.34 8.44 -18.01
CA ARG A 15 -22.30 9.89 -18.13
C ARG A 15 -23.28 10.47 -17.11
N TYR A 16 -22.76 11.22 -16.16
CA TYR A 16 -23.55 11.85 -15.09
C TYR A 16 -23.88 13.30 -15.46
N SER A 17 -24.96 13.85 -14.87
CA SER A 17 -25.22 15.29 -14.93
C SER A 17 -24.15 16.07 -14.15
N GLU A 18 -23.94 17.35 -14.46
CA GLU A 18 -22.97 18.17 -13.73
C GLU A 18 -23.27 18.24 -12.23
N ASP A 19 -24.55 18.33 -11.86
CA ASP A 19 -24.99 18.35 -10.46
C ASP A 19 -24.65 17.03 -9.76
N GLU A 20 -24.87 15.90 -10.43
CA GLU A 20 -24.50 14.59 -9.90
C GLU A 20 -22.99 14.42 -9.79
N MET A 21 -22.21 14.89 -10.78
CA MET A 21 -20.74 14.88 -10.72
C MET A 21 -20.23 15.65 -9.49
N ARG A 22 -20.75 16.87 -9.26
CA ARG A 22 -20.39 17.71 -8.10
C ARG A 22 -20.75 17.03 -6.79
N SER A 23 -21.96 16.45 -6.70
CA SER A 23 -22.44 15.74 -5.52
C SER A 23 -21.55 14.54 -5.17
N ARG A 24 -21.23 13.69 -6.17
CA ARG A 24 -20.37 12.51 -6.00
C ARG A 24 -18.95 12.89 -5.58
N ALA A 25 -18.37 13.92 -6.20
CA ALA A 25 -17.03 14.40 -5.84
C ALA A 25 -16.98 14.90 -4.38
N LYS A 26 -18.00 15.67 -3.96
CA LYS A 26 -18.10 16.13 -2.56
C LYS A 26 -18.25 14.97 -1.59
N ALA A 27 -19.11 13.99 -1.90
CA ALA A 27 -19.32 12.82 -1.05
C ALA A 27 -18.04 11.98 -0.91
N LEU A 28 -17.30 11.77 -2.01
CA LEU A 28 -16.02 11.06 -1.97
C LEU A 28 -14.99 11.81 -1.12
N HIS A 29 -14.85 13.12 -1.30
CA HIS A 29 -13.95 13.93 -0.50
C HIS A 29 -14.29 13.83 0.99
N GLN A 30 -15.57 13.98 1.35
CA GLN A 30 -16.01 13.86 2.74
C GLN A 30 -15.71 12.48 3.33
N ALA A 31 -15.91 11.40 2.56
CA ALA A 31 -15.57 10.05 3.01
C ALA A 31 -14.06 9.90 3.26
N LEU A 32 -13.22 10.35 2.33
CA LEU A 32 -11.77 10.27 2.44
C LEU A 32 -11.19 11.17 3.54
N ASP A 33 -11.82 12.31 3.82
CA ASP A 33 -11.41 13.25 4.88
C ASP A 33 -11.58 12.64 6.28
N THR A 34 -12.47 11.67 6.46
CA THR A 34 -12.60 10.93 7.73
C THR A 34 -11.43 9.99 8.01
N ARG A 35 -10.61 9.64 7.00
CA ARG A 35 -9.52 8.69 7.13
C ARG A 35 -8.41 9.26 8.03
N ARG A 36 -8.02 8.50 9.05
CA ARG A 36 -6.87 8.79 9.92
C ARG A 36 -5.90 7.61 9.93
N THR A 37 -4.63 7.88 10.17
CA THR A 37 -3.67 6.84 10.54
C THR A 37 -3.97 6.40 11.96
N VAL A 38 -4.37 5.15 12.13
CA VAL A 38 -4.67 4.52 13.43
C VAL A 38 -3.50 3.61 13.82
N ARG A 39 -3.14 3.62 15.11
CA ARG A 39 -2.03 2.80 15.65
C ARG A 39 -2.48 1.82 16.75
N ASP A 40 -3.72 1.95 17.23
CA ASP A 40 -4.33 1.03 18.18
C ASP A 40 -5.45 0.25 17.49
N PHE A 41 -5.24 -1.05 17.32
CA PHE A 41 -6.15 -1.93 16.57
C PHE A 41 -6.90 -2.86 17.52
N SER A 42 -8.10 -3.24 17.09
CA SER A 42 -8.82 -4.39 17.64
C SER A 42 -8.28 -5.69 17.04
N ASP A 43 -8.36 -6.78 17.79
CA ASP A 43 -8.05 -8.15 17.34
C ASP A 43 -9.25 -8.83 16.66
N GLN A 44 -10.38 -8.13 16.54
CA GLN A 44 -11.58 -8.65 15.89
C GLN A 44 -11.28 -9.11 14.45
N PRO A 45 -11.75 -10.31 14.07
CA PRO A 45 -11.46 -10.86 12.75
C PRO A 45 -12.16 -10.04 11.66
N VAL A 46 -11.45 -9.86 10.54
CA VAL A 46 -11.97 -9.24 9.32
C VAL A 46 -12.13 -10.34 8.26
N PRO A 47 -13.24 -10.40 7.52
CA PRO A 47 -13.39 -11.39 6.46
C PRO A 47 -12.33 -11.23 5.36
N ARG A 48 -11.72 -12.35 4.94
CA ARG A 48 -10.60 -12.34 3.97
C ARG A 48 -10.99 -11.72 2.63
N GLU A 49 -12.23 -11.87 2.21
CA GLU A 49 -12.79 -11.32 0.98
C GLU A 49 -12.81 -9.78 0.97
N VAL A 50 -12.89 -9.15 2.14
CA VAL A 50 -12.78 -7.70 2.28
C VAL A 50 -11.34 -7.28 1.93
N ILE A 51 -10.35 -7.93 2.56
CA ILE A 51 -8.92 -7.69 2.30
C ILE A 51 -8.58 -7.94 0.83
N ALA A 52 -9.07 -9.05 0.27
CA ALA A 52 -8.87 -9.37 -1.15
C ALA A 52 -9.48 -8.32 -2.09
N SER A 53 -10.63 -7.74 -1.72
CA SER A 53 -11.25 -6.68 -2.50
C SER A 53 -10.45 -5.39 -2.44
N CYS A 54 -9.93 -5.00 -1.28
CA CYS A 54 -9.01 -3.86 -1.16
C CYS A 54 -7.77 -4.03 -2.06
N ILE A 55 -7.16 -5.22 -2.08
CA ILE A 55 -5.99 -5.50 -2.93
C ILE A 55 -6.34 -5.49 -4.42
N ARG A 56 -7.51 -6.03 -4.79
CA ARG A 56 -7.99 -5.93 -6.18
C ARG A 56 -8.18 -4.47 -6.61
N THR A 57 -8.72 -3.63 -5.73
CA THR A 57 -8.86 -2.19 -5.98
C THR A 57 -7.50 -1.52 -6.17
N ALA A 58 -6.53 -1.78 -5.28
CA ALA A 58 -5.16 -1.29 -5.41
C ALA A 58 -4.52 -1.70 -6.75
N GLY A 59 -4.75 -2.93 -7.19
CA GLY A 59 -4.26 -3.46 -8.46
C GLY A 59 -4.83 -2.78 -9.72
N THR A 60 -5.84 -1.92 -9.60
CA THR A 60 -6.37 -1.13 -10.73
C THR A 60 -5.56 0.15 -11.03
N ALA A 61 -4.58 0.47 -10.18
CA ALA A 61 -3.73 1.64 -10.38
C ALA A 61 -2.97 1.60 -11.73
N PRO A 62 -2.70 2.75 -12.35
CA PRO A 62 -1.85 2.81 -13.52
C PRO A 62 -0.40 2.46 -13.16
N SER A 63 0.36 1.98 -14.15
CA SER A 63 1.79 1.71 -13.97
C SER A 63 2.60 1.99 -15.23
N GLY A 64 3.88 2.33 -15.07
CA GLY A 64 4.81 2.53 -16.17
C GLY A 64 4.82 1.31 -17.10
N ALA A 65 4.52 1.55 -18.39
CA ALA A 65 4.39 0.49 -19.40
C ALA A 65 3.44 -0.68 -19.00
N ASN A 66 2.43 -0.41 -18.15
CA ASN A 66 1.49 -1.40 -17.62
C ASN A 66 2.15 -2.61 -16.91
N GLN A 67 3.31 -2.39 -16.28
CA GLN A 67 4.12 -3.47 -15.70
C GLN A 67 3.62 -3.99 -14.35
N GLN A 68 2.71 -3.27 -13.69
CA GLN A 68 2.14 -3.60 -12.38
C GLN A 68 3.20 -4.05 -11.36
N PRO A 69 4.18 -3.17 -11.05
CA PRO A 69 5.42 -3.54 -10.37
C PRO A 69 5.24 -3.66 -8.84
N TRP A 70 4.20 -4.32 -8.38
CA TRP A 70 3.87 -4.44 -6.96
C TRP A 70 3.58 -5.89 -6.56
N HIS A 71 3.91 -6.22 -5.31
CA HIS A 71 3.50 -7.46 -4.67
C HIS A 71 2.93 -7.16 -3.28
N PHE A 72 1.68 -7.60 -3.05
CA PHE A 72 0.99 -7.46 -1.77
C PHE A 72 1.05 -8.79 -1.03
N ALA A 73 1.89 -8.87 0.01
CA ALA A 73 1.96 -10.02 0.89
C ALA A 73 1.01 -9.80 2.08
N VAL A 74 -0.03 -10.63 2.19
CA VAL A 74 -1.00 -10.58 3.28
C VAL A 74 -0.61 -11.60 4.34
N VAL A 75 -0.32 -11.13 5.54
CA VAL A 75 0.11 -11.94 6.67
C VAL A 75 -0.98 -11.96 7.73
N SER A 76 -1.51 -13.15 8.03
CA SER A 76 -2.45 -13.37 9.14
C SER A 76 -1.93 -14.41 10.14
N ASP A 77 -0.84 -15.12 9.81
CA ASP A 77 -0.25 -16.13 10.70
C ASP A 77 0.35 -15.45 11.96
N PRO A 78 -0.09 -15.82 13.17
CA PRO A 78 0.39 -15.19 14.40
C PRO A 78 1.90 -15.33 14.62
N ALA A 79 2.50 -16.46 14.25
CA ALA A 79 3.93 -16.69 14.43
C ALA A 79 4.76 -15.80 13.49
N ILE A 80 4.33 -15.66 12.23
CA ILE A 80 4.98 -14.75 11.27
C ILE A 80 4.80 -13.29 11.69
N LYS A 81 3.61 -12.89 12.15
CA LYS A 81 3.37 -11.53 12.67
C LYS A 81 4.28 -11.20 13.85
N ARG A 82 4.46 -12.15 14.78
CA ARG A 82 5.39 -11.98 15.91
C ARG A 82 6.83 -11.81 15.45
N GLN A 83 7.30 -12.63 14.51
CA GLN A 83 8.66 -12.49 13.95
C GLN A 83 8.86 -11.12 13.30
N ILE A 84 7.86 -10.61 12.57
CA ILE A 84 7.89 -9.27 11.96
C ILE A 84 7.99 -8.20 13.06
N ARG A 85 7.18 -8.32 14.12
CA ARG A 85 7.22 -7.37 15.24
C ARG A 85 8.57 -7.34 15.93
N GLU A 86 9.09 -8.50 16.34
CA GLU A 86 10.38 -8.59 17.04
C GLU A 86 11.52 -7.97 16.22
N ALA A 87 11.55 -8.23 14.92
CA ALA A 87 12.53 -7.63 14.01
C ALA A 87 12.34 -6.11 13.87
N ALA A 88 11.10 -5.63 13.71
CA ALA A 88 10.80 -4.21 13.59
C ALA A 88 11.17 -3.42 14.85
N GLU A 89 10.80 -3.92 16.04
CA GLU A 89 11.12 -3.25 17.31
C GLU A 89 12.63 -3.26 17.59
N ALA A 90 13.36 -4.31 17.19
CA ALA A 90 14.82 -4.35 17.32
C ALA A 90 15.50 -3.26 16.45
N GLU A 91 15.08 -3.13 15.19
CA GLU A 91 15.61 -2.08 14.29
C GLU A 91 15.23 -0.67 14.75
N GLU A 92 14.00 -0.47 15.24
CA GLU A 92 13.54 0.81 15.78
C GLU A 92 14.35 1.20 17.02
N ARG A 93 14.55 0.30 17.99
CA ARG A 93 15.41 0.55 19.17
C ARG A 93 16.83 0.95 18.75
N ALA A 94 17.45 0.20 17.84
CA ALA A 94 18.77 0.53 17.32
C ALA A 94 18.79 1.89 16.58
N PHE A 95 17.70 2.25 15.91
CA PHE A 95 17.57 3.52 15.21
C PHE A 95 17.47 4.70 16.18
N TYR A 96 16.60 4.63 17.19
CA TYR A 96 16.44 5.67 18.21
C TYR A 96 17.69 5.84 19.09
N GLU A 97 18.42 4.76 19.37
CA GLU A 97 19.62 4.82 20.22
C GLU A 97 20.85 5.39 19.50
N HIS A 98 20.99 5.18 18.19
CA HIS A 98 22.27 5.38 17.50
C HIS A 98 22.22 6.07 16.14
N ARG A 99 21.05 6.22 15.50
CA ARG A 99 20.98 6.57 14.07
C ARG A 99 19.99 7.67 13.70
N ALA A 100 19.15 8.13 14.62
CA ALA A 100 18.17 9.17 14.34
C ALA A 100 18.82 10.57 14.34
N PRO A 101 18.79 11.33 13.22
CA PRO A 101 19.15 12.73 13.23
C PRO A 101 18.17 13.54 14.09
N ASP A 102 18.63 14.58 14.78
CA ASP A 102 17.79 15.42 15.66
C ASP A 102 16.57 15.99 14.93
N GLU A 103 16.74 16.45 13.68
CA GLU A 103 15.65 16.95 12.83
C GLU A 103 14.55 15.90 12.58
N TRP A 104 14.91 14.62 12.51
CA TRP A 104 13.96 13.54 12.30
C TRP A 104 13.19 13.20 13.58
N LEU A 105 13.87 13.23 14.74
CA LEU A 105 13.22 13.06 16.04
C LEU A 105 12.23 14.19 16.32
N GLU A 106 12.60 15.44 15.98
CA GLU A 106 11.70 16.59 16.08
C GLU A 106 10.47 16.41 15.19
N ALA A 107 10.65 15.96 13.95
CA ALA A 107 9.56 15.70 13.03
C ALA A 107 8.57 14.64 13.54
N LEU A 108 9.01 13.65 14.31
CA LEU A 108 8.13 12.61 14.87
C LEU A 108 7.56 12.92 16.25
N SER A 109 8.10 13.91 16.96
CA SER A 109 7.77 14.22 18.36
C SER A 109 6.26 14.35 18.63
N HIS A 110 5.52 14.94 17.68
CA HIS A 110 4.07 15.16 17.79
C HIS A 110 3.21 13.91 17.60
N LEU A 111 3.79 12.80 17.11
CA LEU A 111 3.08 11.56 16.84
C LEU A 111 3.02 10.61 18.03
N GLY A 112 3.87 10.82 19.05
CA GLY A 112 3.94 9.97 20.24
C GLY A 112 4.33 8.53 19.93
N THR A 113 5.09 8.30 18.85
CA THR A 113 5.52 6.96 18.45
C THR A 113 6.79 6.57 19.18
N ASP A 114 6.80 5.37 19.75
CA ASP A 114 8.00 4.75 20.34
C ASP A 114 8.42 3.52 19.51
N ALA A 115 9.35 2.75 20.06
CA ALA A 115 9.84 1.54 19.44
C ALA A 115 8.85 0.36 19.55
N ASP A 116 7.88 0.42 20.47
CA ASP A 116 6.94 -0.68 20.69
C ASP A 116 5.86 -0.65 19.61
N LYS A 117 5.66 -1.79 18.93
CA LYS A 117 4.72 -1.91 17.80
C LYS A 117 3.69 -3.00 18.03
N PRO A 118 2.91 -2.95 19.13
CA PRO A 118 1.97 -4.03 19.49
C PRO A 118 0.92 -4.31 18.39
N PHE A 119 0.56 -3.29 17.61
CA PHE A 119 -0.36 -3.42 16.48
C PHE A 119 0.10 -4.42 15.41
N LEU A 120 1.40 -4.71 15.30
CA LEU A 120 1.91 -5.72 14.38
C LEU A 120 1.43 -7.14 14.73
N GLU A 121 1.07 -7.38 15.98
CA GLU A 121 0.45 -8.64 16.41
C GLU A 121 -1.06 -8.51 16.59
N THR A 122 -1.55 -7.41 17.18
CA THR A 122 -2.98 -7.23 17.46
C THR A 122 -3.82 -7.15 16.20
N ALA A 123 -3.35 -6.46 15.15
CA ALA A 123 -4.11 -6.34 13.92
C ALA A 123 -4.32 -7.73 13.25
N PRO A 124 -5.53 -8.05 12.77
CA PRO A 124 -5.82 -9.38 12.21
C PRO A 124 -5.03 -9.67 10.92
N TYR A 125 -4.65 -8.62 10.17
CA TYR A 125 -3.86 -8.72 8.95
C TYR A 125 -2.76 -7.65 8.93
N LEU A 126 -1.58 -8.04 8.46
CA LEU A 126 -0.56 -7.11 7.95
C LEU A 126 -0.54 -7.20 6.43
N ILE A 127 -0.57 -6.06 5.75
CA ILE A 127 -0.36 -5.99 4.30
C ILE A 127 1.02 -5.39 4.08
N VAL A 128 1.97 -6.23 3.67
CA VAL A 128 3.33 -5.80 3.33
C VAL A 128 3.40 -5.57 1.82
N VAL A 129 3.74 -4.34 1.43
CA VAL A 129 3.80 -3.94 0.02
C VAL A 129 5.24 -3.90 -0.44
N PHE A 130 5.54 -4.64 -1.51
CA PHE A 130 6.85 -4.64 -2.15
C PHE A 130 6.77 -3.96 -3.51
N ALA A 131 7.62 -2.96 -3.73
CA ALA A 131 7.88 -2.42 -5.06
C ALA A 131 8.88 -3.33 -5.80
N LEU A 132 8.45 -3.90 -6.92
CA LEU A 132 9.28 -4.75 -7.76
C LEU A 132 10.12 -3.86 -8.68
N VAL A 133 11.39 -3.62 -8.34
CA VAL A 133 12.29 -2.76 -9.13
C VAL A 133 12.71 -3.43 -10.45
N ASN A 134 12.78 -4.76 -10.46
CA ASN A 134 13.15 -5.55 -11.62
C ASN A 134 12.22 -6.74 -11.78
N ARG A 135 12.07 -7.21 -13.02
CA ARG A 135 11.50 -8.51 -13.36
C ARG A 135 12.63 -9.45 -13.78
N VAL A 136 12.50 -10.71 -13.40
CA VAL A 136 13.36 -11.80 -13.89
C VAL A 136 12.48 -12.70 -14.75
N ASP A 137 12.90 -12.96 -15.99
CA ASP A 137 12.21 -13.91 -16.87
C ASP A 137 12.59 -15.37 -16.54
N GLU A 138 11.93 -16.33 -17.17
CA GLU A 138 12.19 -17.77 -16.98
C GLU A 138 13.62 -18.20 -17.33
N LYS A 139 14.34 -17.39 -18.11
CA LYS A 139 15.73 -17.61 -18.51
C LYS A 139 16.74 -16.90 -17.60
N GLY A 140 16.26 -16.22 -16.55
CA GLY A 140 17.08 -15.48 -15.61
C GLY A 140 17.46 -14.06 -16.05
N HIS A 141 16.97 -13.57 -17.20
CA HIS A 141 17.27 -12.22 -17.63
C HIS A 141 16.53 -11.19 -16.78
N ARG A 142 17.27 -10.17 -16.35
CA ARG A 142 16.75 -9.08 -15.53
C ARG A 142 16.36 -7.90 -16.40
N THR A 143 15.12 -7.45 -16.28
CA THR A 143 14.64 -6.21 -16.90
C THR A 143 14.13 -5.26 -15.83
N LYS A 144 14.51 -3.99 -15.92
CA LYS A 144 14.04 -2.95 -14.99
C LYS A 144 12.56 -2.66 -15.22
N HIS A 145 11.82 -2.44 -14.14
CA HIS A 145 10.52 -1.78 -14.24
C HIS A 145 10.71 -0.27 -14.35
N TYR A 146 9.81 0.39 -15.09
CA TYR A 146 9.78 1.84 -15.28
C TYR A 146 8.93 2.48 -14.20
N TYR A 147 9.47 3.47 -13.50
CA TYR A 147 8.81 4.19 -12.40
C TYR A 147 8.16 3.25 -11.36
N PRO A 148 8.90 2.25 -10.81
CA PRO A 148 8.30 1.22 -9.97
C PRO A 148 7.81 1.78 -8.63
N TYR A 149 8.49 2.78 -8.08
CA TYR A 149 8.12 3.39 -6.80
C TYR A 149 6.89 4.27 -6.93
N GLU A 150 6.81 5.09 -7.98
CA GLU A 150 5.66 5.94 -8.27
C GLU A 150 4.43 5.08 -8.59
N SER A 151 4.61 4.05 -9.42
CA SER A 151 3.53 3.11 -9.76
C SER A 151 3.00 2.40 -8.51
N THR A 152 3.88 1.89 -7.65
CA THR A 152 3.48 1.24 -6.40
C THR A 152 2.84 2.22 -5.41
N GLY A 153 3.35 3.45 -5.33
CA GLY A 153 2.76 4.50 -4.50
C GLY A 153 1.33 4.86 -4.91
N LEU A 154 1.04 4.90 -6.23
CA LEU A 154 -0.32 5.08 -6.74
C LEU A 154 -1.24 3.91 -6.40
N ALA A 155 -0.70 2.68 -6.34
CA ALA A 155 -1.47 1.51 -5.93
C ALA A 155 -1.81 1.50 -4.43
N THR A 156 -1.05 2.21 -3.58
CA THR A 156 -1.27 2.27 -2.13
C THR A 156 -1.94 3.56 -1.65
N GLY A 157 -2.27 4.49 -2.55
CA GLY A 157 -2.96 5.75 -2.22
C GLY A 157 -4.47 5.58 -2.14
#